data_AF-A0A5N0THE5-F1
#
_entry.id   AF-A0A5N0THE5-F1
#
_cell.length_a   1.000
_cell.length_b   1.000
_cell.length_c   1.000
_cell.angle_alpha   90.00
_cell.angle_beta   90.00
_cell.angle_gamma   90.00
#
_symmetry.space_group_name_H-M   'P 1'
#
loop_
_entity.id
_entity.type
_entity.pdbx_description
1 polymer ?
#
loop_
_entity_poly.entity_id
_entity_poly.type
_entity_poly.pdbx_seq_one_letter_code
_entity_poly.pdbx_strand_id
1 'polypeptide(L)'
;MDTPLDEHAELLVREIARRWLQPAPDECLACYVWRMLEEFGCAGTLRFAAGFRDARMPRARALERRLQDAGGFCDCEVLYNTVREAVPFPDDARPVCRGVTPRTIQPCALWRTRRW
;
A
#
# COMPACT_ATOMS: atom_id res chain seq x y z
N MET A 1 -34.66 -17.10 4.92
CA MET A 1 -34.60 -16.08 5.98
C MET A 1 -33.90 -14.90 5.37
N ASP A 2 -34.62 -13.80 5.15
CA ASP A 2 -33.99 -12.57 4.66
C ASP A 2 -32.99 -12.09 5.71
N THR A 3 -31.76 -11.87 5.27
CA THR A 3 -30.75 -11.17 6.06
C THR A 3 -31.32 -9.77 6.38
N PRO A 4 -31.35 -9.36 7.66
CA PRO A 4 -31.69 -8.00 8.05
C PRO A 4 -30.95 -6.96 7.20
N LEU A 5 -31.60 -5.86 6.84
CA LEU A 5 -31.06 -4.88 5.89
C LEU A 5 -29.70 -4.30 6.34
N ASP A 6 -29.52 -4.14 7.65
CA ASP A 6 -28.29 -3.72 8.29
C ASP A 6 -27.16 -4.74 8.10
N GLU A 7 -27.44 -6.03 8.32
CA GLU A 7 -26.46 -7.11 8.10
C GLU A 7 -26.10 -7.22 6.60
N HIS A 8 -27.07 -7.08 5.70
CA HIS A 8 -26.80 -7.09 4.27
C HIS A 8 -25.94 -5.88 3.84
N ALA A 9 -26.25 -4.68 4.34
CA ALA A 9 -25.46 -3.48 4.07
C ALA A 9 -24.02 -3.63 4.56
N GLU A 10 -23.82 -4.19 5.75
CA GLU A 10 -22.48 -4.42 6.30
C GLU A 10 -21.66 -5.38 5.41
N LEU A 11 -22.27 -6.46 4.92
CA LEU A 11 -21.63 -7.40 4.01
C LEU A 11 -21.19 -6.72 2.70
N LEU A 12 -22.05 -5.88 2.13
CA LEU A 12 -21.74 -5.13 0.91
C LEU A 12 -20.57 -4.17 1.12
N VAL A 13 -20.58 -3.40 2.21
CA VAL A 13 -19.49 -2.48 2.54
C VAL A 13 -18.17 -3.22 2.73
N ARG A 14 -18.17 -4.34 3.47
CA ARG A 14 -16.97 -5.16 3.68
C ARG A 14 -16.43 -5.73 2.38
N GLU A 15 -17.30 -6.17 1.48
CA GLU A 15 -16.89 -6.73 0.18
C GLU A 15 -16.29 -5.65 -0.74
N ILE A 16 -16.93 -4.48 -0.83
CA ILE A 16 -16.39 -3.35 -1.61
C ILE A 16 -15.05 -2.88 -1.05
N ALA A 17 -14.97 -2.68 0.27
CA ALA A 17 -13.74 -2.29 0.93
C ALA A 17 -12.63 -3.31 0.68
N ARG A 18 -12.94 -4.61 0.77
CA ARG A 18 -11.99 -5.67 0.44
C ARG A 18 -11.51 -5.53 -0.99
N ARG A 19 -12.37 -5.31 -1.98
CA ARG A 19 -11.94 -5.19 -3.39
C ARG A 19 -11.05 -3.97 -3.63
N TRP A 20 -11.39 -2.83 -3.05
CA TRP A 20 -10.68 -1.57 -3.32
C TRP A 20 -9.32 -1.49 -2.63
N LEU A 21 -9.22 -2.07 -1.43
CA LEU A 21 -7.99 -2.06 -0.62
C LEU A 21 -7.01 -3.18 -0.97
N GLN A 22 -7.33 -4.06 -1.92
CA GLN A 22 -6.38 -5.12 -2.30
C GLN A 22 -5.26 -4.56 -3.20
N PRO A 23 -4.01 -4.97 -2.96
CA PRO A 23 -2.93 -4.72 -3.90
C PRO A 23 -3.15 -5.49 -5.20
N ALA A 24 -2.79 -4.90 -6.34
CA ALA A 24 -2.86 -5.60 -7.62
C ALA A 24 -1.84 -6.77 -7.68
N PRO A 25 -2.01 -7.75 -8.59
CA PRO A 25 -1.20 -8.96 -8.63
C PRO A 25 0.32 -8.78 -8.72
N ASP A 26 0.80 -7.68 -9.28
CA ASP A 26 2.21 -7.32 -9.47
C ASP A 26 2.55 -5.95 -8.89
N GLU A 27 1.64 -5.35 -8.12
CA GLU A 27 1.85 -4.02 -7.54
C GLU A 27 2.90 -4.08 -6.43
N CYS A 28 3.87 -3.16 -6.50
CA CYS A 28 4.86 -3.00 -5.43
C CYS A 28 4.31 -2.17 -4.26
N LEU A 29 4.86 -2.36 -3.06
CA LEU A 29 4.41 -1.67 -1.84
C LEU A 29 4.32 -0.15 -2.02
N ALA A 30 5.34 0.50 -2.59
CA ALA A 30 5.36 1.94 -2.79
C ALA A 30 4.26 2.43 -3.74
N CYS A 31 4.02 1.74 -4.87
CA CYS A 31 2.94 2.10 -5.79
C CYS A 31 1.56 1.88 -5.17
N TYR A 32 1.39 0.78 -4.41
CA TYR A 32 0.15 0.53 -3.67
C TYR A 32 -0.13 1.63 -2.65
N VAL A 33 0.86 1.99 -1.83
CA VAL A 33 0.72 3.05 -0.83
C VAL A 33 0.40 4.39 -1.50
N TRP A 34 1.09 4.75 -2.58
CA TRP A 34 0.77 5.96 -3.37
C TRP A 34 -0.68 5.93 -3.86
N ARG A 35 -1.11 4.83 -4.50
CA ARG A 35 -2.48 4.70 -4.98
C ARG A 35 -3.52 4.83 -3.86
N MET A 36 -3.27 4.25 -2.69
CA MET A 36 -4.17 4.35 -1.54
C MET A 36 -4.21 5.75 -0.93
N LEU A 37 -3.07 6.45 -0.89
CA LEU A 37 -3.02 7.83 -0.40
C LEU A 37 -3.76 8.80 -1.33
N GLU A 38 -3.64 8.62 -2.65
CA GLU A 38 -4.40 9.40 -3.63
C GLU A 38 -5.91 9.20 -3.48
N GLU A 39 -6.35 7.97 -3.24
CA GLU A 39 -7.78 7.63 -3.17
C GLU A 39 -8.41 7.97 -1.81
N PHE A 40 -7.70 7.73 -0.71
CA PHE A 40 -8.28 7.72 0.63
C PHE A 40 -7.57 8.63 1.64
N GLY A 41 -6.48 9.28 1.24
CA GLY A 41 -5.65 10.09 2.12
C GLY A 41 -4.94 9.30 3.22
N CYS A 42 -4.04 10.00 3.91
CA CYS A 42 -3.34 9.45 5.07
C CYS A 42 -4.19 9.58 6.35
N ALA A 43 -4.24 8.50 7.13
CA ALA A 43 -4.90 8.49 8.45
C ALA A 43 -3.90 8.61 9.62
N GLY A 44 -2.66 9.05 9.37
CA GLY A 44 -1.60 9.15 10.39
C GLY A 44 -1.12 7.81 10.94
N THR A 45 -1.31 6.71 10.21
CA THR A 45 -0.93 5.34 10.59
C THR A 45 -0.32 4.59 9.40
N LEU A 46 0.20 3.39 9.63
CA LEU A 46 0.71 2.47 8.60
C LEU A 46 -0.38 1.52 8.06
N ARG A 47 -1.65 1.96 8.02
CA ARG A 47 -2.79 1.08 7.71
C ARG A 47 -2.66 0.43 6.32
N PHE A 48 -2.16 1.17 5.33
CA PHE A 48 -2.00 0.64 3.98
C PHE A 48 -0.77 -0.26 3.90
N ALA A 49 0.38 0.15 4.43
CA ALA A 49 1.56 -0.71 4.47
C ALA A 49 1.30 -2.05 5.20
N ALA A 50 0.58 -2.01 6.33
CA ALA A 50 0.14 -3.21 7.05
C ALA A 50 -0.84 -4.05 6.23
N GLY A 51 -1.85 -3.42 5.60
CA GLY A 51 -2.79 -4.10 4.71
C GLY A 51 -2.12 -4.79 3.52
N PHE A 52 -1.13 -4.13 2.89
CA PHE A 52 -0.32 -4.73 1.84
C PHE A 52 0.43 -5.96 2.35
N ARG A 53 1.09 -5.84 3.51
CA ARG A 53 1.79 -6.97 4.14
C ARG A 53 0.83 -8.13 4.37
N ASP A 54 -0.34 -7.89 4.96
CA ASP A 54 -1.26 -8.96 5.30
C ASP A 54 -1.81 -9.66 4.05
N ALA A 55 -2.10 -8.90 3.00
CA ALA A 55 -2.61 -9.43 1.74
C ALA A 55 -1.53 -10.17 0.91
N ARG A 56 -0.30 -9.66 0.86
CA ARG A 56 0.73 -10.07 -0.12
C ARG A 56 1.93 -10.75 0.49
N MET A 57 2.28 -10.35 1.71
CA MET A 57 3.54 -10.65 2.39
C MET A 57 3.36 -10.95 3.88
N PRO A 58 2.47 -11.87 4.30
CA PRO A 58 2.14 -12.08 5.72
C PRO A 58 3.35 -12.56 6.56
N ARG A 59 4.42 -13.02 5.90
CA ARG A 59 5.69 -13.40 6.55
C ARG A 59 6.65 -12.23 6.76
N ALA A 60 6.41 -11.06 6.16
CA ALA A 60 7.23 -9.85 6.35
C ALA A 60 6.88 -9.13 7.67
N ARG A 61 6.98 -9.86 8.79
CA ARG A 61 6.57 -9.41 10.13
C ARG A 61 7.33 -8.18 10.64
N ALA A 62 8.52 -7.93 10.09
CA ALA A 62 9.35 -6.79 10.44
C ALA A 62 9.11 -5.56 9.56
N LEU A 63 8.14 -5.59 8.62
CA LEU A 63 7.94 -4.51 7.66
C LEU A 63 7.73 -3.16 8.37
N GLU A 64 6.72 -3.07 9.24
CA GLU A 64 6.38 -1.82 9.94
C GLU A 64 7.55 -1.28 10.76
N ARG A 65 8.21 -2.14 11.55
CA ARG A 65 9.39 -1.72 12.31
C ARG A 65 10.47 -1.15 11.41
N ARG A 66 10.78 -1.81 10.29
CA ARG A 66 11.82 -1.31 9.38
C ARG A 66 11.41 -0.04 8.63
N LEU A 67 10.12 0.14 8.34
CA LEU A 67 9.60 1.42 7.83
C LEU A 67 9.80 2.53 8.87
N GLN A 68 9.48 2.27 10.13
CA GLN A 68 9.67 3.21 11.25
C GLN A 68 11.15 3.52 11.49
N ASP A 69 12.04 2.51 11.43
CA ASP A 69 13.50 2.69 11.53
C ASP A 69 14.02 3.63 10.41
N ALA A 70 13.33 3.66 9.27
CA ALA A 70 13.59 4.55 8.14
C ALA A 70 12.79 5.87 8.18
N GLY A 71 12.09 6.16 9.28
CA GLY A 71 11.30 7.39 9.49
C GLY A 71 9.88 7.36 8.93
N GLY A 72 9.35 6.20 8.56
CA GLY A 72 7.97 6.00 8.10
C GLY A 72 7.03 5.60 9.23
N PHE A 73 6.39 6.56 9.91
CA PHE A 73 5.40 6.31 10.97
C PHE A 73 3.94 6.42 10.48
N CYS A 74 3.71 7.12 9.36
CA CYS A 74 2.48 7.05 8.56
C CYS A 74 2.74 6.53 7.13
N ASP A 75 1.69 6.08 6.44
CA ASP A 75 1.76 5.73 5.01
C ASP A 75 2.31 6.88 4.15
N CYS A 76 2.04 8.14 4.51
CA CYS A 76 2.64 9.31 3.85
C CYS A 76 4.17 9.34 3.96
N GLU A 77 4.69 9.18 5.16
CA GLU A 77 6.11 9.18 5.46
C GLU A 77 6.81 7.94 4.91
N VAL A 78 6.10 6.83 4.69
CA VAL A 78 6.65 5.69 3.95
C VAL A 78 7.15 6.16 2.57
N LEU A 79 6.35 6.93 1.83
CA LEU A 79 6.76 7.45 0.52
C LEU A 79 7.85 8.51 0.62
N TYR A 80 7.73 9.43 1.58
CA TYR A 80 8.69 10.53 1.70
C TYR A 80 10.07 10.09 2.23
N ASN A 81 10.10 9.13 3.16
CA ASN A 81 11.29 8.85 3.95
C ASN A 81 11.95 7.52 3.61
N THR A 82 11.20 6.51 3.12
CA THR A 82 11.73 5.14 2.96
C THR A 82 12.09 4.78 1.51
N VAL A 83 11.59 5.55 0.55
CA VAL A 83 11.90 5.41 -0.88
C VAL A 83 12.30 6.74 -1.50
N ARG A 84 12.88 6.69 -2.69
CA ARG A 84 13.07 7.84 -3.57
C ARG A 84 12.83 7.44 -5.01
N GLU A 85 12.51 8.40 -5.84
CA GLU A 85 12.31 8.19 -7.26
C GLU A 85 13.58 7.61 -7.92
N ALA A 86 13.39 6.52 -8.67
CA ALA A 86 14.43 5.93 -9.50
C ALA A 86 14.53 6.62 -10.86
N VAL A 87 13.40 7.12 -11.34
CA VAL A 87 13.17 7.82 -12.60
C VAL A 87 12.31 9.05 -12.32
N PRO A 88 12.45 10.15 -13.07
CA PRO A 88 11.56 11.31 -12.93
C PRO A 88 10.11 10.92 -13.21
N PHE A 89 9.17 11.46 -12.44
CA PHE A 89 7.75 11.41 -12.76
C PHE A 89 7.31 12.70 -13.47
N PRO A 90 6.34 12.62 -14.41
CA PRO A 90 5.68 13.81 -14.93
C PRO A 90 4.91 14.53 -13.81
N ASP A 91 4.91 15.86 -13.82
CA ASP A 91 4.30 16.69 -12.77
C ASP A 91 2.79 16.47 -12.58
N ASP A 92 2.12 15.87 -13.56
CA ASP A 92 0.67 15.68 -13.64
C ASP A 92 0.21 14.22 -13.79
N ALA A 93 1.13 13.25 -13.76
CA ALA A 93 0.79 11.85 -14.00
C ALA A 93 1.32 10.92 -12.92
N ARG A 94 0.40 10.21 -12.24
CA ARG A 94 0.77 9.08 -11.40
C ARG A 94 1.46 8.00 -12.26
N PRO A 95 2.71 7.62 -11.98
CA PRO A 95 3.40 6.63 -12.76
C PRO A 95 2.74 5.25 -12.60
N VAL A 96 2.58 4.52 -13.70
CA VAL A 96 2.07 3.15 -13.68
C VAL A 96 3.11 2.23 -13.08
N CYS A 97 2.72 1.41 -12.09
CA CYS A 97 3.61 0.45 -11.44
C CYS A 97 4.30 -0.44 -12.49
N ARG A 98 5.62 -0.60 -12.40
CA ARG A 98 6.40 -1.42 -13.34
C ARG A 98 6.44 -2.91 -13.00
N GLY A 99 5.56 -3.34 -12.11
CA GLY A 99 5.48 -4.72 -11.66
C GLY A 99 6.63 -5.11 -10.71
N VAL A 100 6.35 -6.11 -9.88
CA VAL A 100 7.36 -6.85 -9.12
C VAL A 100 7.01 -8.34 -9.14
N THR A 101 8.01 -9.19 -8.88
CA THR A 101 7.75 -10.62 -8.68
C THR A 101 6.78 -10.82 -7.51
N PRO A 102 5.95 -11.88 -7.54
CA PRO A 102 5.12 -12.23 -6.38
C PRO A 102 5.95 -12.35 -5.11
N ARG A 103 5.33 -11.99 -3.98
CA ARG A 103 5.93 -12.11 -2.64
C ARG A 103 7.22 -11.30 -2.43
N THR A 104 7.21 -10.02 -2.80
CA THR A 104 8.27 -9.09 -2.42
C THR A 104 7.70 -7.83 -1.77
N ILE A 105 8.50 -7.23 -0.90
CA ILE A 105 8.28 -5.88 -0.36
C ILE A 105 9.22 -4.85 -1.01
N GLN A 106 10.10 -5.30 -1.92
CA GLN A 106 10.97 -4.39 -2.66
C GLN A 106 10.15 -3.57 -3.67
N PRO A 107 10.55 -2.32 -3.93
CA PRO A 107 9.86 -1.51 -4.91
C PRO A 107 10.09 -2.02 -6.34
N CYS A 108 9.17 -1.66 -7.24
CA CYS A 108 9.40 -1.77 -8.68
C CYS A 108 10.45 -0.74 -9.16
N ALA A 109 10.82 -0.80 -10.43
CA ALA A 109 11.84 0.06 -11.03
C ALA A 109 11.54 1.58 -11.04
N LEU A 110 10.39 2.01 -10.52
CA LEU A 110 10.08 3.43 -10.28
C LEU A 110 10.75 3.98 -9.02
N TRP A 111 11.11 3.12 -8.06
CA TRP A 111 11.63 3.56 -6.76
C TRP A 111 12.96 2.90 -6.42
N ARG A 112 13.73 3.60 -5.60
CA ARG A 112 14.91 3.09 -4.91
C ARG A 112 14.66 3.17 -3.40
N THR A 113 14.84 2.06 -2.71
CA THR A 113 14.80 2.02 -1.25
C THR A 113 15.89 2.94 -0.68
N ARG A 114 15.52 3.84 0.24
CA ARG A 114 16.47 4.58 1.08
C ARG A 114 16.87 3.61 2.20
N ARG A 115 18.06 3.01 2.11
CA ARG A 115 18.58 1.91 2.98
C ARG A 115 17.86 1.72 4.34
N TRP A 116 17.31 0.51 4.55
CA TRP A 116 16.76 -0.03 5.80
C TRP A 116 16.72 -1.57 5.80
#